data_AF-A0A2S9JAM0-F1
#
_entry.id   AF-A0A2S9JAM0-F1
#
_cell.length_a   1.000
_cell.length_b   1.000
_cell.length_c   1.000
_cell.angle_alpha   90.00
_cell.angle_beta   90.00
_cell.angle_gamma   90.00
#
_symmetry.space_group_name_H-M   'P 1'
#
loop_
_entity.id
_entity.type
_entity.pdbx_description
1 polymer ?
#
loop_
_entity_poly.entity_id
_entity_poly.type
_entity_poly.pdbx_seq_one_letter_code
_entity_poly.pdbx_strand_id
1 'polypeptide(L)'
;MIRPEHSIQLTAVEDIGKIVAAMFADKARFGGVTLKITSDRVTGHELEAAFTEIAGKPITYSRFSDEVLAANVDLAHMASSLEDGPLAELVDLNVMRELNPELLSFKPWLSGSGRKALDAAFRTGNEMVQANRS
;
A
#
# COMPACT_ATOMS: atom_id res chain seq x y z
N MET A 1 -3.34 -6.81 -8.66
CA MET A 1 -1.87 -7.02 -8.75
C MET A 1 -1.47 -8.31 -8.05
N ILE A 2 -1.85 -8.48 -6.79
CA ILE A 2 -1.73 -9.75 -6.04
C ILE A 2 -3.02 -10.57 -6.06
N ARG A 3 -2.96 -11.84 -5.69
CA ARG A 3 -4.18 -12.61 -5.39
C ARG A 3 -4.90 -12.03 -4.16
N PRO A 4 -6.25 -12.08 -4.10
CA PRO A 4 -7.02 -11.47 -3.01
C PRO A 4 -6.62 -11.92 -1.60
N GLU A 5 -6.21 -13.18 -1.46
CA GLU A 5 -5.80 -13.83 -0.21
C GLU A 5 -4.32 -13.58 0.16
N HIS A 6 -3.51 -13.10 -0.78
CA HIS A 6 -2.11 -12.78 -0.52
C HIS A 6 -1.99 -11.39 0.09
N SER A 7 -1.07 -11.23 1.04
CA SER A 7 -0.80 -9.95 1.68
C SER A 7 0.31 -9.18 0.96
N ILE A 8 0.19 -7.86 0.93
CA ILE A 8 1.25 -6.93 0.57
C ILE A 8 1.63 -6.05 1.73
N GLN A 9 2.83 -5.50 1.64
CA GLN A 9 3.35 -4.51 2.58
C GLN A 9 3.11 -3.11 2.03
N LEU A 10 2.51 -2.27 2.86
CA LEU A 10 2.23 -0.88 2.55
C LEU A 10 3.00 0.02 3.50
N THR A 11 3.39 1.19 3.03
CA THR A 11 4.09 2.20 3.84
C THR A 11 3.41 3.54 3.61
N ALA A 12 2.89 4.16 4.67
CA ALA A 12 2.45 5.53 4.60
C ALA A 12 3.65 6.43 4.31
N VAL A 13 3.53 7.35 3.35
CA VAL A 13 4.65 8.21 2.93
C VAL A 13 5.21 9.02 4.11
N GLU A 14 4.32 9.43 5.02
CA GLU A 14 4.66 10.16 6.23
C GLU A 14 5.51 9.35 7.22
N ASP A 15 5.34 8.02 7.27
CA ASP A 15 6.11 7.16 8.15
C ASP A 15 7.54 6.97 7.67
N ILE A 16 7.80 7.10 6.36
CA ILE A 16 9.17 7.03 5.81
C ILE A 16 10.05 8.08 6.49
N GLY A 17 9.58 9.33 6.56
CA GLY A 17 10.32 10.43 7.18
C GLY A 17 10.59 10.19 8.67
N LYS A 18 9.59 9.68 9.40
CA LYS A 18 9.71 9.40 10.84
C LYS A 18 10.70 8.26 11.12
N ILE A 19 10.61 7.16 10.38
CA ILE A 19 11.54 6.03 10.50
C ILE A 19 12.97 6.46 10.15
N VAL A 20 13.15 7.18 9.04
CA VAL A 20 14.47 7.67 8.61
C VAL A 20 15.06 8.64 9.64
N ALA A 21 14.25 9.52 10.23
CA ALA A 21 14.70 10.43 11.28
C ALA A 21 15.21 9.65 12.52
N ALA A 22 14.49 8.60 12.94
CA ALA A 22 14.93 7.74 14.04
C ALA A 22 16.25 7.01 13.72
N MET A 23 16.40 6.52 12.49
CA MET A 23 17.65 5.89 12.04
C MET A 23 18.84 6.86 12.08
N PHE A 24 18.64 8.13 11.67
CA PHE A 24 19.68 9.15 11.73
C PHE A 24 20.06 9.56 13.15
N ALA A 25 19.13 9.46 14.11
CA ALA A 25 19.39 9.74 15.51
C ALA A 25 20.25 8.65 16.18
N ASP A 26 20.19 7.40 15.69
CA ASP A 26 20.98 6.26 16.19
C ASP A 26 21.92 5.70 15.11
N LYS A 27 22.91 6.52 14.71
CA LYS A 27 23.90 6.12 13.70
C LYS A 27 24.76 4.93 14.12
N ALA A 28 24.93 4.71 15.43
CA ALA A 28 25.68 3.57 15.93
C ALA A 28 24.97 2.25 15.57
N ARG A 29 23.64 2.23 15.64
CA ARG A 29 22.81 1.08 15.25
C ARG A 29 22.59 0.98 13.75
N PHE A 30 22.42 2.09 13.04
CA PHE A 30 21.93 2.08 11.64
C PHE A 30 22.96 2.52 10.58
N GLY A 31 24.18 2.89 10.97
CA GLY A 31 25.23 3.27 10.02
C GLY A 31 25.59 2.13 9.06
N GLY A 32 25.43 2.36 7.76
CA GLY A 32 25.72 1.35 6.72
C GLY A 32 24.69 0.22 6.60
N VAL A 33 23.58 0.29 7.33
CA VAL A 33 22.52 -0.72 7.30
C VAL A 33 21.50 -0.40 6.21
N THR A 34 21.16 -1.39 5.41
CA THR A 34 19.98 -1.37 4.54
C THR A 34 18.81 -1.98 5.29
N LEU A 35 17.74 -1.20 5.49
CA LEU A 35 16.54 -1.64 6.21
C LEU A 35 15.32 -1.59 5.28
N LYS A 36 14.61 -2.70 5.17
CA LYS A 36 13.26 -2.72 4.56
C LYS A 36 12.26 -2.16 5.56
N ILE A 37 11.33 -1.33 5.10
CA ILE A 37 10.34 -0.66 5.95
C ILE A 37 8.91 -0.97 5.48
N THR A 38 7.99 -1.03 6.44
CA THR A 38 6.55 -1.16 6.20
C THR A 38 5.77 -0.49 7.33
N SER A 39 4.61 0.08 7.02
CA SER A 39 3.66 0.57 8.01
C SER A 39 2.54 -0.43 8.30
N ASP A 40 2.19 -1.27 7.32
CA ASP A 40 1.13 -2.25 7.48
C ASP A 40 1.26 -3.43 6.50
N ARG A 41 0.53 -4.50 6.80
CA ARG A 41 0.37 -5.66 5.93
C ARG A 41 -1.11 -5.94 5.71
N VAL A 42 -1.52 -5.94 4.45
CA VAL A 42 -2.94 -6.14 4.08
C VAL A 42 -3.10 -7.04 2.87
N THR A 43 -4.15 -7.84 2.87
CA THR A 43 -4.62 -8.65 1.75
C THR A 43 -5.50 -7.84 0.81
N GLY A 44 -5.78 -8.39 -0.39
CA GLY A 44 -6.76 -7.80 -1.30
C GLY A 44 -8.15 -7.69 -0.69
N HIS A 45 -8.55 -8.68 0.13
CA HIS A 45 -9.82 -8.64 0.87
C HIS A 45 -9.86 -7.54 1.94
N GLU A 46 -8.75 -7.31 2.65
CA GLU A 46 -8.68 -6.23 3.65
C GLU A 46 -8.67 -4.84 2.99
N LEU A 47 -8.01 -4.70 1.82
CA LEU A 47 -8.12 -3.50 1.00
C LEU A 47 -9.57 -3.25 0.59
N GLU A 48 -10.25 -4.27 0.07
CA GLU A 48 -11.65 -4.20 -0.33
C GLU A 48 -12.55 -3.70 0.81
N ALA A 49 -12.41 -4.32 1.98
CA ALA A 49 -13.17 -3.98 3.17
C ALA A 49 -12.91 -2.54 3.62
N ALA A 50 -11.64 -2.13 3.71
CA ALA A 50 -11.27 -0.79 4.15
C ALA A 50 -11.77 0.29 3.19
N PHE A 51 -11.61 0.09 1.87
CA PHE A 51 -12.13 1.02 0.87
C PHE A 51 -13.66 1.08 0.89
N THR A 52 -14.34 -0.07 0.94
CA THR A 52 -15.81 -0.14 0.98
C THR A 52 -16.38 0.62 2.18
N GLU A 53 -15.82 0.39 3.37
CA GLU A 53 -16.24 1.04 4.60
C GLU A 53 -16.05 2.57 4.51
N ILE A 54 -14.86 3.03 4.12
CA ILE A 54 -14.51 4.45 4.11
C ILE A 54 -15.24 5.20 3.00
N ALA A 55 -15.49 4.55 1.86
CA ALA A 55 -16.23 5.12 0.74
C ALA A 55 -17.75 5.14 0.98
N GLY A 56 -18.26 4.34 1.92
CA GLY A 56 -19.70 4.20 2.17
C GLY A 56 -20.47 3.53 1.03
N LYS A 57 -19.77 2.84 0.12
CA LYS A 57 -20.34 2.11 -1.01
C LYS A 57 -19.47 0.89 -1.36
N PRO A 58 -20.05 -0.18 -1.93
CA PRO A 58 -19.27 -1.35 -2.33
C PRO A 58 -18.16 -1.00 -3.31
N ILE A 59 -16.94 -1.44 -2.99
CA ILE A 59 -15.76 -1.42 -3.86
C ILE A 59 -15.24 -2.84 -3.86
N THR A 60 -14.96 -3.41 -5.04
CA THR A 60 -14.47 -4.78 -5.17
C THR A 60 -12.99 -4.77 -5.52
N TYR A 61 -12.20 -5.57 -4.82
CA TYR A 61 -10.81 -5.82 -5.19
C TYR A 61 -10.77 -6.77 -6.39
N SER A 62 -9.97 -6.43 -7.39
CA SER A 62 -9.71 -7.31 -8.52
C SER A 62 -8.23 -7.31 -8.86
N ARG A 63 -7.68 -8.51 -9.07
CA ARG A 63 -6.34 -8.67 -9.64
C ARG A 63 -6.41 -8.35 -11.13
N PHE A 64 -5.32 -7.80 -11.69
CA PHE A 64 -5.18 -7.77 -13.14
C PHE A 64 -5.26 -9.18 -13.71
N SER A 65 -5.94 -9.34 -14.85
CA SER A 65 -6.00 -10.62 -15.54
C SER A 65 -4.62 -11.02 -16.04
N ASP A 66 -4.41 -12.32 -16.26
CA ASP A 66 -3.14 -12.82 -16.78
C ASP A 66 -2.83 -12.25 -18.17
N GLU A 67 -3.85 -11.96 -18.97
CA GLU A 67 -3.71 -11.25 -20.25
C GLU A 67 -3.13 -9.83 -20.07
N VAL A 68 -3.66 -9.05 -19.12
CA VAL A 68 -3.17 -7.70 -18.82
C VAL A 68 -1.73 -7.74 -18.31
N LEU A 69 -1.40 -8.73 -17.47
CA LEU A 69 -0.04 -8.92 -16.97
C LEU A 69 0.91 -9.34 -18.12
N ALA A 70 0.51 -10.27 -18.97
CA ALA A 70 1.33 -10.71 -20.11
C ALA A 70 1.59 -9.59 -21.13
N ALA A 71 0.66 -8.64 -21.25
CA ALA A 71 0.80 -7.49 -22.14
C ALA A 71 1.77 -6.40 -21.61
N ASN A 72 2.16 -6.45 -20.33
CA ASN A 72 3.03 -5.44 -19.72
C ASN A 72 4.06 -6.07 -18.78
N VAL A 73 5.32 -6.11 -19.24
CA VAL A 73 6.43 -6.73 -18.51
C VAL A 73 6.66 -6.14 -17.13
N ASP A 74 6.47 -4.83 -16.94
CA ASP A 74 6.68 -4.18 -15.66
C ASP A 74 5.58 -4.57 -14.65
N LEU A 75 4.32 -4.64 -15.10
CA LEU A 75 3.21 -5.11 -14.26
C LEU A 75 3.36 -6.59 -13.91
N ALA A 76 3.77 -7.43 -14.86
CA ALA A 76 4.06 -8.84 -14.61
C ALA A 76 5.17 -9.01 -13.58
N HIS A 77 6.28 -8.27 -13.74
CA HIS A 77 7.41 -8.32 -12.83
C HIS A 77 7.05 -7.80 -11.42
N MET A 78 6.23 -6.76 -11.33
CA MET A 78 5.73 -6.25 -10.06
C MET A 78 4.82 -7.28 -9.36
N ALA A 79 3.90 -7.90 -10.11
CA ALA A 79 3.00 -8.91 -9.59
C ALA A 79 3.77 -10.13 -9.06
N SER A 80 4.74 -10.66 -9.82
CA SER A 80 5.57 -11.78 -9.36
C SER A 80 6.46 -11.41 -8.17
N SER A 81 6.99 -10.18 -8.14
CA SER A 81 7.80 -9.69 -7.01
C SER A 81 7.03 -9.63 -5.70
N LEU A 82 5.74 -9.31 -5.75
CA LEU A 82 4.84 -9.22 -4.59
C LEU A 82 4.26 -10.58 -4.18
N GLU A 83 4.16 -11.54 -5.10
CA GLU A 83 3.61 -12.86 -4.84
C GLU A 83 4.63 -13.75 -4.12
N ASP A 84 5.81 -13.95 -4.72
CA ASP A 84 6.84 -14.86 -4.20
C ASP A 84 8.26 -14.28 -4.31
N GLY A 85 8.38 -13.00 -4.67
CA GLY A 85 9.67 -12.34 -4.92
C GLY A 85 10.18 -11.45 -3.78
N PRO A 86 11.13 -10.55 -4.07
CA PRO A 86 11.80 -9.74 -3.05
C PRO A 86 10.89 -8.80 -2.24
N LEU A 87 9.70 -8.49 -2.76
CA LEU A 87 8.71 -7.64 -2.09
C LEU A 87 7.73 -8.43 -1.20
N ALA A 88 7.71 -9.76 -1.31
CA ALA A 88 6.93 -10.64 -0.45
C ALA A 88 7.57 -10.86 0.93
N GLU A 89 8.84 -10.48 1.11
CA GLU A 89 9.57 -10.68 2.37
C GLU A 89 8.93 -9.88 3.52
N LEU A 90 8.58 -10.58 4.60
CA LEU A 90 7.90 -10.02 5.75
C LEU A 90 8.84 -9.16 6.60
N VAL A 91 8.49 -7.87 6.73
CA VAL A 91 9.11 -6.94 7.67
C VAL A 91 8.42 -7.05 9.03
N ASP A 92 9.20 -6.96 10.10
CA ASP A 92 8.71 -6.98 11.48
C ASP A 92 8.10 -5.62 11.86
N LEU A 93 6.78 -5.58 11.97
CA LEU A 93 6.03 -4.38 12.36
C LEU A 93 6.33 -3.93 13.81
N ASN A 94 6.83 -4.80 14.68
CA ASN A 94 7.22 -4.39 16.04
C ASN A 94 8.46 -3.50 16.00
N VAL A 95 9.45 -3.88 15.19
CA VAL A 95 10.65 -3.04 14.95
C VAL A 95 10.25 -1.70 14.32
N MET A 96 9.28 -1.70 13.40
CA MET A 96 8.78 -0.46 12.79
C MET A 96 8.10 0.45 13.82
N ARG A 97 7.33 -0.11 14.76
CA ARG A 97 6.70 0.64 15.86
C ARG A 97 7.71 1.13 16.90
N GLU A 98 8.80 0.42 17.14
CA GLU A 98 9.90 0.92 17.97
C GLU A 98 10.55 2.16 17.34
N LEU A 99 10.75 2.15 16.02
CA LEU A 99 11.34 3.28 15.29
C LEU A 99 10.36 4.45 15.15
N ASN A 100 9.07 4.16 15.02
CA ASN A 100 8.02 5.15 14.89
C ASN A 100 6.79 4.71 15.69
N PRO A 101 6.62 5.18 16.94
CA PRO A 101 5.44 4.84 17.76
C PRO A 101 4.10 5.30 17.17
N GLU A 102 4.13 6.22 16.21
CA GLU A 102 2.95 6.74 15.49
C GLU A 102 2.72 6.04 14.14
N LEU A 103 3.29 4.84 13.93
CA LEU A 103 3.18 4.09 12.68
C LEU A 103 1.72 3.90 12.26
N LEU A 104 1.38 4.31 11.03
CA LEU A 104 0.01 4.28 10.54
C LEU A 104 -0.30 2.95 9.84
N SER A 105 -1.26 2.20 10.38
CA SER A 105 -1.88 1.13 9.58
C SER A 105 -2.70 1.71 8.43
N PHE A 106 -3.02 0.88 7.43
CA PHE A 106 -3.65 1.30 6.18
C PHE A 106 -4.99 2.01 6.41
N LYS A 107 -5.85 1.47 7.28
CA LYS A 107 -7.18 2.03 7.52
C LYS A 107 -7.18 3.40 8.20
N PRO A 108 -6.41 3.64 9.30
CA PRO A 108 -6.18 4.97 9.84
C PRO A 108 -5.60 5.95 8.83
N TRP A 109 -4.60 5.53 8.04
CA TRP A 109 -4.04 6.38 6.98
C TRP A 109 -5.10 6.76 5.95
N LEU A 110 -5.88 5.78 5.45
CA LEU A 110 -6.92 5.98 4.45
C LEU A 110 -8.06 6.87 4.95
N SER A 111 -8.36 6.82 6.25
CA SER A 111 -9.34 7.69 6.91
C SER A 111 -8.80 9.10 7.18
N GLY A 112 -7.48 9.24 7.30
CA GLY A 112 -6.78 10.49 7.55
C GLY A 112 -6.21 11.09 6.26
N SER A 113 -4.88 11.15 6.17
CA SER A 113 -4.18 11.84 5.08
C SER A 113 -4.41 11.21 3.70
N GLY A 114 -4.64 9.90 3.63
CA GLY A 114 -4.97 9.19 2.40
C GLY A 114 -6.37 9.53 1.85
N ARG A 115 -7.27 10.08 2.67
CA ARG A 115 -8.67 10.33 2.28
C ARG A 115 -8.79 11.25 1.08
N LYS A 116 -7.95 12.29 1.02
CA LYS A 116 -7.94 13.27 -0.08
C LYS A 116 -7.67 12.62 -1.44
N ALA A 117 -6.78 11.63 -1.48
CA ALA A 117 -6.46 10.91 -2.72
C ALA A 117 -7.62 10.02 -3.16
N LEU A 118 -8.29 9.34 -2.21
CA LEU A 118 -9.48 8.55 -2.48
C LEU A 118 -10.62 9.42 -3.05
N ASP A 119 -10.89 10.56 -2.42
CA ASP A 119 -11.96 11.47 -2.86
C ASP A 119 -11.65 12.06 -4.26
N ALA A 120 -10.37 12.32 -4.57
CA ALA A 120 -9.96 12.73 -5.90
C ALA A 120 -10.21 11.64 -6.95
N ALA A 121 -9.87 10.39 -6.65
CA ALA A 121 -10.09 9.25 -7.54
C ALA A 121 -11.59 9.07 -7.87
N PHE A 122 -12.49 9.26 -6.91
CA PHE A 122 -13.94 9.20 -7.18
C PHE A 122 -14.44 10.32 -8.09
N ARG A 123 -13.90 11.54 -7.97
CA ARG A 123 -14.27 12.65 -8.85
C ARG A 123 -13.87 12.37 -10.29
N THR A 124 -12.63 11.96 -10.51
CA THR A 124 -12.12 11.61 -11.84
C THR A 124 -12.88 10.43 -12.45
N GLY A 125 -13.20 9.41 -11.65
CA GLY A 125 -14.03 8.29 -12.08
C GLY A 125 -15.42 8.74 -12.58
N ASN A 126 -16.07 9.64 -11.84
CA ASN A 126 -17.36 10.19 -12.25
C ASN A 126 -17.27 11.01 -13.54
N GLU A 127 -16.23 11.85 -13.70
CA GLU A 127 -16.02 12.66 -14.90
C GLU A 127 -15.84 11.78 -16.16
N MET A 128 -15.05 10.71 -16.08
CA MET A 128 -14.85 9.77 -17.19
C MET A 128 -16.15 9.05 -17.59
N VAL A 129 -16.98 8.68 -16.61
CA VAL A 129 -18.28 8.04 -16.88
C VAL A 129 -19.24 9.00 -17.57
N GLN A 130 -19.22 10.29 -17.24
CA GLN A 130 -20.06 11.29 -17.91
C GLN A 130 -19.57 11.62 -19.33
N ALA A 131 -18.25 11.70 -19.54
CA ALA A 131 -17.67 11.93 -20.86
C ALA A 131 -18.02 10.80 -21.86
N ASN A 132 -18.03 9.54 -21.41
CA ASN A 132 -18.42 8.40 -22.26
C ASN A 132 -19.92 8.29 -22.54
N ARG A 133 -20.76 9.14 -21.93
CA ARG A 133 -22.21 9.19 -22.17
C ARG A 133 -22.65 10.34 -23.09
N SER A 134 -21.70 11.18 -23.53
CA SER A 134 -21.89 12.34 -24.40
C SER A 134 -21.46 12.01 -25.82
#